data_AF-A0A6A5TSQ4-F1
#
_entry.id   AF-A0A6A5TSQ4-F1
#
_cell.length_a   1.000
_cell.length_b   1.000
_cell.length_c   1.000
_cell.angle_alpha   90.00
_cell.angle_beta   90.00
_cell.angle_gamma   90.00
#
_symmetry.space_group_name_H-M   'P 1'
#
loop_
_entity.id
_entity.type
_entity.pdbx_description
1 polymer ?
#
loop_
_entity_poly.entity_id
_entity_poly.type
_entity_poly.pdbx_seq_one_letter_code
_entity_poly.pdbx_strand_id
1 'polypeptide(L)'
;MSTVEEQQQTVRNTCRTYLSLPLVPISQLQAQSSGKRTAKGGAVIEQSNFPAPPENDLKNALFKVIEQLKSPEHEFMSSARISHIDVGVEFIRGKCTENRANYGDAAILYMHGRGLYFSSPAEYRVSTVRLARLTGAVVASTSYRLCPQNTFPAPILDVLLAYASLLYPSTTAAAGHGSLPPIAASRIVLAGNSAGANLAFGLAKFLLEFNKRSDPTILFHGQRVRLPLPGGIAVVSGWCDQTDCLPSWLNPNAIDILTPLQPALWPEFPADSIWPSNPPREHPYARAVNLDHELISPAAVRDWTGAPPIWFAVGELERGRDGNAVVASRAASCGVQVTWTEWQGMCHEYMIVTHGLPQASKTFMFWADACKRMIEQSEALQSPSTAVMYLMPDCNAVGIEGGVQDLMPLPFESVRLLMRIMNKKRPIWTGARSRKSSKETRL
;
A
#
# COMPACT_ATOMS: atom_id res chain seq x y z
N MET A 1 -10.36 31.51 5.76
CA MET A 1 -10.33 30.07 5.40
C MET A 1 -11.24 29.89 4.20
N SER A 2 -10.92 28.98 3.28
CA SER A 2 -11.80 28.71 2.14
C SER A 2 -13.12 28.09 2.60
N THR A 3 -14.20 28.35 1.88
CA THR A 3 -15.54 27.79 2.13
C THR A 3 -15.60 26.30 1.75
N VAL A 4 -16.66 25.61 2.18
CA VAL A 4 -16.90 24.20 1.79
C VAL A 4 -17.00 24.08 0.27
N GLU A 5 -17.73 24.98 -0.38
CA GLU A 5 -17.94 24.98 -1.82
C GLU A 5 -16.62 25.16 -2.59
N GLU A 6 -15.75 26.07 -2.14
CA GLU A 6 -14.43 26.29 -2.75
C GLU A 6 -13.52 25.05 -2.64
N GLN A 7 -13.53 24.37 -1.48
CA GLN A 7 -12.75 23.15 -1.29
C GLN A 7 -13.29 21.99 -2.13
N GLN A 8 -14.61 21.79 -2.17
CA GLN A 8 -15.23 20.80 -3.05
C GLN A 8 -14.93 21.09 -4.52
N GLN A 9 -14.96 22.36 -4.94
CA GLN A 9 -14.63 22.74 -6.30
C GLN A 9 -13.16 22.45 -6.63
N THR A 10 -12.26 22.69 -5.67
CA THR A 10 -10.84 22.33 -5.78
C THR A 10 -10.68 20.82 -6.00
N VAL A 11 -11.33 19.99 -5.19
CA VAL A 11 -11.30 18.51 -5.36
C VAL A 11 -11.82 18.10 -6.73
N ARG A 12 -12.99 18.59 -7.14
CA ARG A 12 -13.57 18.28 -8.47
C ARG A 12 -12.65 18.67 -9.62
N ASN A 13 -12.05 19.87 -9.55
CA ASN A 13 -11.14 20.35 -10.58
C ASN A 13 -9.88 19.47 -10.64
N THR A 14 -9.29 19.14 -9.50
CA THR A 14 -8.16 18.21 -9.42
C THR A 14 -8.50 16.86 -10.03
N CYS A 15 -9.63 16.24 -9.66
CA CYS A 15 -10.06 14.97 -10.23
C CYS A 15 -10.20 15.03 -11.75
N ARG A 16 -10.85 16.08 -12.29
CA ARG A 16 -10.96 16.28 -13.74
C ARG A 16 -9.60 16.40 -14.42
N THR A 17 -8.67 17.15 -13.83
CA THR A 17 -7.31 17.29 -14.37
C THR A 17 -6.61 15.94 -14.44
N TYR A 18 -6.63 15.15 -13.35
CA TYR A 18 -5.98 13.84 -13.31
C TYR A 18 -6.60 12.85 -14.32
N LEU A 19 -7.92 12.83 -14.45
CA LEU A 19 -8.63 11.98 -15.40
C LEU A 19 -8.43 12.42 -16.87
N SER A 20 -8.01 13.67 -17.09
CA SER A 20 -7.69 14.20 -18.43
C SER A 20 -6.22 14.02 -18.85
N LEU A 21 -5.37 13.48 -17.96
CA LEU A 21 -3.97 13.24 -18.28
C LEU A 21 -3.85 12.24 -19.45
N PRO A 22 -2.87 12.43 -20.35
CA PRO A 22 -2.69 11.54 -21.48
C PRO A 22 -2.38 10.11 -21.01
N LEU A 23 -2.98 9.13 -21.68
CA LEU A 23 -2.63 7.73 -21.47
C LEU A 23 -1.26 7.46 -22.08
N VAL A 24 -0.35 6.97 -21.24
CA VAL A 24 1.05 6.70 -21.59
C VAL A 24 1.30 5.20 -21.36
N PRO A 25 2.04 4.52 -22.25
CA PRO A 25 2.33 3.10 -22.07
C PRO A 25 3.06 2.82 -20.74
N ILE A 26 2.88 1.62 -20.17
CA ILE A 26 3.45 1.29 -18.86
C ILE A 26 4.98 1.38 -18.86
N SER A 27 5.64 0.95 -19.93
CA SER A 27 7.11 1.03 -20.05
C SER A 27 7.61 2.47 -19.95
N GLN A 28 6.88 3.41 -20.54
CA GLN A 28 7.20 4.83 -20.49
C GLN A 28 6.88 5.43 -19.10
N LEU A 29 5.79 5.03 -18.45
CA LEU A 29 5.50 5.41 -17.06
C LEU A 29 6.61 4.95 -16.10
N GLN A 30 7.09 3.71 -16.27
CA GLN A 30 8.20 3.16 -15.49
C GLN A 30 9.50 3.92 -15.76
N ALA A 31 9.84 4.19 -17.02
CA ALA A 31 11.05 4.94 -17.39
C ALA A 31 11.03 6.38 -16.83
N GLN A 32 9.88 7.05 -16.86
CA GLN A 32 9.72 8.41 -16.33
C GLN A 32 9.86 8.47 -14.81
N SER A 33 9.46 7.40 -14.12
CA SER A 33 9.52 7.33 -12.66
C SER A 33 10.81 6.72 -12.10
N SER A 34 11.60 6.01 -12.90
CA SER A 34 12.90 5.47 -12.51
C SER A 34 14.03 6.52 -12.49
N GLY A 35 13.76 7.77 -12.90
CA GLY A 35 14.77 8.82 -13.00
C GLY A 35 15.33 9.25 -11.63
N LYS A 36 16.66 9.42 -11.56
CA LYS A 36 17.33 10.01 -10.38
C LYS A 36 16.96 11.48 -10.27
N ARG A 37 15.93 11.81 -9.48
CA ARG A 37 15.61 13.20 -9.13
C ARG A 37 16.59 13.69 -8.06
N THR A 38 16.97 14.96 -8.08
CA THR A 38 17.73 15.58 -6.99
C THR A 38 16.81 15.84 -5.79
N ALA A 39 17.31 15.62 -4.58
CA ALA A 39 16.58 15.93 -3.37
C ALA A 39 16.44 17.46 -3.25
N LYS A 40 15.20 17.98 -3.18
CA LYS A 40 14.97 19.38 -2.80
C LYS A 40 14.92 19.47 -1.27
N GLY A 41 15.57 20.49 -0.71
CA GLY A 41 15.96 20.70 0.70
C GLY A 41 15.05 20.14 1.83
N GLY A 42 15.67 19.88 2.99
CA GLY A 42 14.97 19.56 4.25
C GLY A 42 15.17 18.14 4.79
N ALA A 43 15.91 17.28 4.08
CA ALA A 43 16.29 15.95 4.53
C ALA A 43 17.67 15.54 3.99
N VAL A 44 18.29 14.55 4.63
CA VAL A 44 19.39 13.75 4.10
C VAL A 44 18.77 12.49 3.49
N ILE A 45 19.12 12.19 2.24
CA ILE A 45 18.65 11.01 1.52
C ILE A 45 19.87 10.17 1.15
N GLU A 46 19.89 8.93 1.62
CA GLU A 46 20.94 7.95 1.38
C GLU A 46 20.34 6.82 0.54
N GLN A 47 20.86 6.61 -0.67
CA GLN A 47 20.46 5.51 -1.53
C GLN A 47 21.34 4.29 -1.24
N SER A 48 20.72 3.13 -1.06
CA SER A 48 21.37 1.88 -0.69
C SER A 48 20.57 0.71 -1.29
N ASN A 49 21.03 -0.52 -1.09
CA ASN A 49 20.29 -1.72 -1.44
C ASN A 49 20.32 -2.70 -0.28
N PHE A 50 19.17 -3.26 0.09
CA PHE A 50 19.11 -4.43 0.94
C PHE A 50 19.57 -5.65 0.13
N PRO A 51 20.69 -6.31 0.51
CA PRO A 51 21.22 -7.42 -0.26
C PRO A 51 20.28 -8.62 -0.18
N ALA A 52 20.07 -9.32 -1.29
CA ALA A 52 19.42 -10.61 -1.25
C ALA A 52 20.24 -11.60 -0.40
N PRO A 53 19.62 -12.32 0.55
CA PRO A 53 20.31 -13.40 1.24
C PRO A 53 20.60 -14.54 0.24
N PRO A 54 21.74 -15.24 0.40
CA PRO A 54 22.06 -16.40 -0.43
C PRO A 54 21.07 -17.56 -0.22
N GLU A 55 20.39 -17.58 0.93
CA GLU A 55 19.38 -18.58 1.25
C GLU A 55 18.03 -18.33 0.55
N ASN A 56 17.33 -19.41 0.25
CA ASN A 56 15.95 -19.34 -0.26
C ASN A 56 14.89 -19.35 0.85
N ASP A 57 15.27 -19.43 2.13
CA ASP A 57 14.34 -19.60 3.25
C ASP A 57 13.24 -18.54 3.30
N LEU A 58 13.58 -17.26 3.08
CA LEU A 58 12.61 -16.16 3.06
C LEU A 58 11.55 -16.36 1.97
N LYS A 59 11.99 -16.65 0.73
CA LYS A 59 11.12 -16.97 -0.40
C LYS A 59 10.29 -18.23 -0.12
N ASN A 60 10.91 -19.29 0.38
CA ASN A 60 10.26 -20.55 0.68
C ASN A 60 9.18 -20.38 1.77
N ALA A 61 9.44 -19.55 2.78
CA ALA A 61 8.46 -19.22 3.81
C ALA A 61 7.26 -18.49 3.19
N LEU A 62 7.49 -17.50 2.33
CA LEU A 62 6.43 -16.79 1.61
C LEU A 62 5.57 -17.74 0.78
N PHE A 63 6.18 -18.60 -0.03
CA PHE A 63 5.43 -19.57 -0.85
C PHE A 63 4.67 -20.61 -0.02
N LYS A 64 5.19 -21.00 1.15
CA LYS A 64 4.44 -21.86 2.08
C LYS A 64 3.18 -21.17 2.60
N VAL A 65 3.26 -19.88 2.96
CA VAL A 65 2.08 -19.12 3.41
C VAL A 65 1.09 -18.88 2.27
N ILE A 66 1.59 -18.61 1.06
CA ILE A 66 0.74 -18.52 -0.14
C ILE A 66 -0.06 -19.80 -0.33
N GLU A 67 0.60 -20.96 -0.27
CA GLU A 67 -0.11 -22.23 -0.47
C GLU A 67 -1.06 -22.57 0.67
N GLN A 68 -0.73 -22.18 1.90
CA GLN A 68 -1.61 -22.35 3.06
C GLN A 68 -2.92 -21.55 2.94
N LEU A 69 -2.86 -20.33 2.40
CA LEU A 69 -4.01 -19.42 2.27
C LEU A 69 -4.77 -19.59 0.96
N LYS A 70 -4.34 -20.52 0.12
CA LYS A 70 -4.84 -20.73 -1.22
C LYS A 70 -6.22 -21.38 -1.24
N SER A 71 -7.10 -20.93 -2.14
CA SER A 71 -8.34 -21.65 -2.49
C SER A 71 -8.13 -22.57 -3.71
N PRO A 72 -8.98 -23.59 -3.93
CA PRO A 72 -8.81 -24.51 -5.06
C PRO A 72 -8.74 -23.84 -6.44
N GLU A 73 -9.37 -22.67 -6.60
CA GLU A 73 -9.38 -21.91 -7.86
C GLU A 73 -8.08 -21.15 -8.11
N HIS A 74 -7.31 -20.82 -7.08
CA HIS A 74 -6.09 -20.04 -7.23
C HIS A 74 -5.03 -20.77 -8.05
N GLU A 75 -4.34 -20.03 -8.90
CA GLU A 75 -3.31 -20.52 -9.82
C GLU A 75 -2.04 -19.68 -9.69
N PHE A 76 -1.10 -20.12 -8.85
CA PHE A 76 0.18 -19.43 -8.65
C PHE A 76 1.31 -20.04 -9.48
N MET A 77 2.25 -19.18 -9.88
CA MET A 77 3.49 -19.63 -10.52
C MET A 77 4.41 -20.32 -9.51
N SER A 78 5.30 -21.19 -10.00
CA SER A 78 6.32 -21.83 -9.16
C SER A 78 7.33 -20.83 -8.59
N SER A 79 7.78 -21.06 -7.36
CA SER A 79 8.84 -20.28 -6.67
C SER A 79 10.18 -20.28 -7.41
N ALA A 80 10.41 -21.25 -8.28
CA ALA A 80 11.60 -21.30 -9.15
C ALA A 80 11.63 -20.17 -10.18
N ARG A 81 10.48 -19.56 -10.51
CA ARG A 81 10.37 -18.45 -11.46
C ARG A 81 10.59 -17.07 -10.83
N ILE A 82 10.76 -17.01 -9.50
CA ILE A 82 10.99 -15.76 -8.77
C ILE A 82 12.42 -15.73 -8.25
N SER A 83 13.21 -14.82 -8.80
CA SER A 83 14.57 -14.53 -8.34
C SER A 83 14.55 -13.75 -7.03
N HIS A 84 15.53 -14.05 -6.17
CA HIS A 84 15.90 -13.19 -5.05
C HIS A 84 16.86 -12.12 -5.60
N ILE A 85 16.54 -10.85 -5.40
CA ILE A 85 17.36 -9.74 -5.88
C ILE A 85 17.58 -8.74 -4.77
N ASP A 86 18.64 -7.96 -4.88
CA ASP A 86 18.85 -6.81 -4.03
C ASP A 86 17.68 -5.83 -4.19
N VAL A 87 17.20 -5.30 -3.07
CA VAL A 87 16.07 -4.35 -3.05
C VAL A 87 16.59 -2.96 -2.79
N GLY A 88 16.43 -2.08 -3.77
CA GLY A 88 16.79 -0.67 -3.62
C GLY A 88 15.99 0.00 -2.50
N VAL A 89 16.65 0.85 -1.73
CA VAL A 89 16.04 1.62 -0.64
C VAL A 89 16.61 3.03 -0.59
N GLU A 90 15.73 3.99 -0.30
CA GLU A 90 16.13 5.33 0.11
C GLU A 90 15.91 5.48 1.62
N PHE A 91 16.97 5.68 2.37
CA PHE A 91 16.91 6.08 3.77
C PHE A 91 16.83 7.59 3.88
N ILE A 92 15.71 8.08 4.41
CA ILE A 92 15.37 9.50 4.44
C ILE A 92 15.35 9.96 5.89
N ARG A 93 16.20 10.93 6.21
CA ARG A 93 16.31 11.52 7.55
C ARG A 93 15.95 13.00 7.47
N GLY A 94 14.91 13.42 8.18
CA GLY A 94 14.54 14.82 8.26
C GLY A 94 15.66 15.63 8.92
N LYS A 95 16.02 16.81 8.37
CA LYS A 95 16.90 17.73 9.08
C LYS A 95 16.12 18.26 10.29
N CYS A 96 16.57 17.90 11.51
CA CYS A 96 15.94 18.33 12.75
C CYS A 96 15.90 19.86 12.82
N THR A 97 14.72 20.41 13.08
CA THR A 97 14.54 21.79 13.52
C THR A 97 14.14 21.72 15.00
N GLU A 98 15.14 21.76 15.88
CA GLU A 98 15.10 21.92 17.36
C GLU A 98 14.11 21.06 18.20
N ASN A 99 14.62 20.48 19.30
CA ASN A 99 13.90 19.88 20.44
C ASN A 99 12.65 19.03 20.15
N ARG A 100 12.80 17.95 19.40
CA ARG A 100 11.82 16.85 19.34
C ARG A 100 12.49 15.52 19.68
N ALA A 101 11.72 14.59 20.25
CA ALA A 101 12.14 13.21 20.46
C ALA A 101 12.76 12.66 19.16
N ASN A 102 13.98 12.15 19.25
CA ASN A 102 14.72 11.61 18.12
C ASN A 102 14.51 10.10 18.08
N TYR A 103 13.66 9.61 17.19
CA TYR A 103 13.47 8.17 16.97
C TYR A 103 14.44 7.64 15.89
N GLY A 104 15.71 8.06 15.94
CA GLY A 104 16.75 7.65 15.01
C GLY A 104 17.07 6.15 15.03
N ASP A 105 16.59 5.44 16.05
CA ASP A 105 16.61 3.99 16.26
C ASP A 105 15.28 3.31 15.87
N ALA A 106 14.38 4.03 15.17
CA ALA A 106 13.12 3.53 14.63
C ALA A 106 13.07 3.75 13.12
N ALA A 107 12.28 2.92 12.45
CA ALA A 107 12.13 2.97 11.00
C ALA A 107 10.66 2.98 10.58
N ILE A 108 10.33 3.83 9.61
CA ILE A 108 9.09 3.76 8.85
C ILE A 108 9.43 3.05 7.55
N LEU A 109 9.04 1.78 7.42
CA LEU A 109 9.19 1.05 6.17
C LEU A 109 8.07 1.49 5.22
N TYR A 110 8.45 2.28 4.21
CA TYR A 110 7.50 2.95 3.32
C TYR A 110 7.40 2.24 1.97
N MET A 111 6.17 1.91 1.57
CA MET A 111 5.81 1.40 0.26
C MET A 111 4.98 2.44 -0.48
N HIS A 112 5.44 2.83 -1.66
CA HIS A 112 4.78 3.87 -2.44
C HIS A 112 3.49 3.39 -3.14
N GLY A 113 2.66 4.33 -3.62
CA GLY A 113 1.44 4.01 -4.37
C GLY A 113 1.68 3.76 -5.86
N ARG A 114 0.68 4.12 -6.70
CA ARG A 114 0.65 3.99 -8.18
C ARG A 114 0.45 2.57 -8.73
N GLY A 115 -0.48 1.83 -8.16
CA GLY A 115 -1.02 0.61 -8.76
C GLY A 115 -0.04 -0.58 -8.88
N LEU A 116 1.13 -0.52 -8.23
CA LEU A 116 2.23 -1.49 -8.32
C LEU A 116 2.94 -1.57 -9.69
N TYR A 117 2.51 -0.82 -10.71
CA TYR A 117 3.10 -0.91 -12.06
C TYR A 117 3.94 0.30 -12.49
N PHE A 118 3.96 1.39 -11.71
CA PHE A 118 4.82 2.56 -11.95
C PHE A 118 5.16 3.28 -10.64
N SER A 119 6.02 4.29 -10.73
CA SER A 119 6.59 5.07 -9.61
C SER A 119 7.89 4.52 -9.02
N SER A 120 8.44 5.25 -8.06
CA SER A 120 9.68 4.92 -7.36
C SER A 120 9.75 5.68 -6.03
N PRO A 121 10.69 5.33 -5.13
CA PRO A 121 10.98 6.14 -3.93
C PRO A 121 11.20 7.63 -4.25
N ALA A 122 11.85 7.93 -5.37
CA ALA A 122 12.16 9.30 -5.76
C ALA A 122 10.91 10.16 -6.05
N GLU A 123 9.85 9.57 -6.60
CA GLU A 123 8.56 10.25 -6.83
C GLU A 123 7.83 10.59 -5.53
N TYR A 124 8.06 9.81 -4.47
CA TYR A 124 7.36 9.94 -3.19
C TYR A 124 8.14 10.71 -2.12
N ARG A 125 9.29 11.30 -2.48
CA ARG A 125 10.14 12.08 -1.57
C ARG A 125 9.41 13.21 -0.87
N VAL A 126 8.44 13.86 -1.50
CA VAL A 126 7.66 14.92 -0.83
C VAL A 126 6.97 14.38 0.42
N SER A 127 6.31 13.22 0.30
CA SER A 127 5.61 12.55 1.39
C SER A 127 6.58 11.99 2.43
N THR A 128 7.62 11.27 1.98
CA THR A 128 8.55 10.58 2.87
C THR A 128 9.50 11.54 3.60
N VAL A 129 9.93 12.64 2.98
CA VAL A 129 10.66 13.73 3.67
C VAL A 129 9.77 14.39 4.71
N ARG A 130 8.50 14.65 4.39
CA ARG A 130 7.56 15.24 5.35
C ARG A 130 7.32 14.32 6.54
N LEU A 131 7.12 13.03 6.32
CA LEU A 131 7.02 12.04 7.39
C LEU A 131 8.30 12.00 8.24
N ALA A 132 9.48 11.87 7.62
CA ALA A 132 10.76 11.83 8.34
C ALA A 132 10.98 13.08 9.21
N ARG A 133 10.58 14.27 8.74
CA ARG A 133 10.67 15.52 9.52
C ARG A 133 9.67 15.58 10.67
N LEU A 134 8.44 15.10 10.46
CA LEU A 134 7.38 15.17 11.46
C LEU A 134 7.55 14.11 12.56
N THR A 135 8.06 12.94 12.21
CA THR A 135 8.28 11.85 13.17
C THR A 135 9.65 11.94 13.83
N GLY A 136 10.69 12.35 13.11
CA GLY A 136 12.08 12.20 13.57
C GLY A 136 12.62 10.77 13.41
N ALA A 137 11.83 9.84 12.88
CA ALA A 137 12.25 8.49 12.52
C ALA A 137 12.85 8.46 11.11
N VAL A 138 13.68 7.45 10.82
CA VAL A 138 14.16 7.22 9.46
C VAL A 138 13.04 6.62 8.62
N VAL A 139 12.81 7.16 7.42
CA VAL A 139 11.90 6.54 6.46
C VAL A 139 12.73 5.70 5.49
N ALA A 140 12.54 4.39 5.50
CA ALA A 140 13.13 3.44 4.56
C ALA A 140 12.14 3.22 3.40
N SER A 141 12.29 4.00 2.33
CA SER A 141 11.40 3.94 1.16
C SER A 141 11.90 2.90 0.17
N THR A 142 11.13 1.83 -0.03
CA THR A 142 11.53 0.68 -0.84
C THR A 142 11.25 0.85 -2.32
N SER A 143 12.20 0.41 -3.15
CA SER A 143 12.08 0.30 -4.60
C SER A 143 11.74 -1.15 -4.98
N TYR A 144 10.57 -1.60 -4.54
CA TYR A 144 10.07 -2.95 -4.85
C TYR A 144 9.83 -3.13 -6.35
N ARG A 145 9.95 -4.36 -6.85
CA ARG A 145 9.72 -4.68 -8.26
C ARG A 145 8.31 -4.32 -8.69
N LEU A 146 8.20 -3.74 -9.89
CA LEU A 146 6.92 -3.34 -10.46
C LEU A 146 6.35 -4.45 -11.37
N CYS A 147 5.03 -4.52 -11.40
CA CYS A 147 4.30 -5.28 -12.42
C CYS A 147 4.18 -4.43 -13.72
N PRO A 148 3.84 -5.00 -14.88
CA PRO A 148 3.47 -6.39 -15.16
C PRO A 148 4.63 -7.40 -15.25
N GLN A 149 5.89 -6.95 -15.31
CA GLN A 149 7.04 -7.85 -15.47
C GLN A 149 7.25 -8.75 -14.24
N ASN A 150 6.96 -8.21 -13.06
CA ASN A 150 7.08 -8.89 -11.78
C ASN A 150 5.71 -8.94 -11.10
N THR A 151 4.93 -9.98 -11.39
CA THR A 151 3.62 -10.21 -10.77
C THR A 151 3.75 -10.66 -9.32
N PHE A 152 2.63 -10.75 -8.60
CA PHE A 152 2.57 -11.46 -7.33
C PHE A 152 3.26 -12.84 -7.43
N PRO A 153 4.13 -13.22 -6.47
CA PRO A 153 4.44 -12.54 -5.21
C PRO A 153 5.72 -11.70 -5.19
N ALA A 154 6.26 -11.28 -6.34
CA ALA A 154 7.55 -10.57 -6.39
C ALA A 154 7.58 -9.25 -5.58
N PRO A 155 6.58 -8.34 -5.68
CA PRO A 155 6.63 -7.08 -4.93
C PRO A 155 6.57 -7.27 -3.40
N ILE A 156 5.74 -8.21 -2.92
CA ILE A 156 5.65 -8.52 -1.48
C ILE A 156 6.92 -9.23 -0.98
N LEU A 157 7.58 -10.06 -1.80
CA LEU A 157 8.88 -10.66 -1.45
C LEU A 157 9.94 -9.58 -1.22
N ASP A 158 9.95 -8.52 -2.04
CA ASP A 158 10.92 -7.42 -1.92
C ASP A 158 10.69 -6.61 -0.64
N VAL A 159 9.44 -6.35 -0.29
CA VAL A 159 9.08 -5.65 0.95
C VAL A 159 9.35 -6.53 2.17
N LEU A 160 9.14 -7.84 2.07
CA LEU A 160 9.52 -8.81 3.10
C LEU A 160 11.04 -8.86 3.30
N LEU A 161 11.82 -8.84 2.22
CA LEU A 161 13.29 -8.72 2.29
C LEU A 161 13.69 -7.43 2.99
N ALA A 162 13.13 -6.29 2.59
CA ALA A 162 13.41 -5.02 3.24
C ALA A 162 13.08 -5.03 4.75
N TYR A 163 11.96 -5.63 5.14
CA TYR A 163 11.60 -5.80 6.55
C TYR A 163 12.60 -6.67 7.31
N ALA A 164 12.95 -7.84 6.78
CA ALA A 164 13.94 -8.74 7.39
C ALA A 164 15.32 -8.08 7.49
N SER A 165 15.75 -7.33 6.46
CA SER A 165 17.00 -6.59 6.49
C SER A 165 16.99 -5.45 7.50
N LEU A 166 15.85 -4.78 7.75
CA LEU A 166 15.74 -3.79 8.82
C LEU A 166 16.00 -4.40 10.20
N LEU A 167 15.48 -5.60 10.45
CA LEU A 167 15.68 -6.34 11.69
C LEU A 167 17.09 -6.93 11.82
N TYR A 168 17.62 -7.46 10.72
CA TYR A 168 18.84 -8.27 10.69
C TYR A 168 19.73 -7.82 9.53
N PRO A 169 20.43 -6.67 9.67
CA PRO A 169 21.33 -6.19 8.63
C PRO A 169 22.42 -7.22 8.31
N SER A 170 22.75 -7.35 7.03
CA SER A 170 23.89 -8.17 6.61
C SER A 170 25.19 -7.60 7.20
N THR A 171 25.95 -8.45 7.90
CA THR A 171 27.25 -8.10 8.47
C THR A 171 28.39 -8.17 7.45
N THR A 172 28.14 -8.72 6.26
CA THR A 172 29.15 -8.96 5.21
C THR A 172 29.04 -8.00 4.03
N ALA A 173 27.87 -7.37 3.84
CA ALA A 173 27.67 -6.36 2.80
C ALA A 173 27.86 -4.97 3.40
N ALA A 174 28.93 -4.27 2.97
CA ALA A 174 29.26 -2.91 3.41
C ALA A 174 28.19 -1.83 3.11
N ALA A 175 27.06 -2.18 2.48
CA ALA A 175 26.10 -1.23 1.89
C ALA A 175 24.62 -1.57 2.14
N GLY A 176 24.29 -2.49 3.05
CA GLY A 176 22.93 -3.05 3.15
C GLY A 176 21.90 -2.22 3.93
N HIS A 177 22.33 -1.56 5.00
CA HIS A 177 21.45 -0.88 5.97
C HIS A 177 21.72 0.63 6.03
N GLY A 178 22.53 1.14 5.09
CA GLY A 178 23.19 2.43 5.23
C GLY A 178 23.98 2.51 6.54
N SER A 179 23.87 3.64 7.23
CA SER A 179 24.45 3.85 8.58
C SER A 179 23.54 3.42 9.74
N LEU A 180 22.46 2.67 9.51
CA LEU A 180 21.52 2.30 10.58
C LEU A 180 21.97 1.05 11.36
N PRO A 181 21.72 0.99 12.69
CA PRO A 181 21.81 -0.23 13.47
C PRO A 181 20.59 -1.14 13.23
N PRO A 182 20.64 -2.44 13.58
CA PRO A 182 19.45 -3.31 13.60
C PRO A 182 18.28 -2.62 14.31
N ILE A 183 17.10 -2.61 13.69
CA ILE A 183 15.91 -1.95 14.25
C ILE A 183 15.03 -3.02 14.90
N ALA A 184 14.65 -2.82 16.16
CA ALA A 184 13.71 -3.70 16.83
C ALA A 184 12.34 -3.67 16.11
N ALA A 185 11.69 -4.82 15.96
CA ALA A 185 10.42 -4.93 15.24
C ALA A 185 9.32 -4.01 15.79
N SER A 186 9.25 -3.86 17.11
CA SER A 186 8.36 -2.92 17.80
C SER A 186 8.58 -1.45 17.43
N ARG A 187 9.74 -1.12 16.85
CA ARG A 187 10.13 0.22 16.40
C ARG A 187 10.09 0.36 14.87
N ILE A 188 9.54 -0.63 14.17
CA ILE A 188 9.23 -0.54 12.74
C ILE A 188 7.74 -0.27 12.57
N VAL A 189 7.39 0.75 11.79
CA VAL A 189 6.01 0.98 11.33
C VAL A 189 5.93 0.71 9.84
N LEU A 190 4.99 -0.13 9.43
CA LEU A 190 4.68 -0.30 8.02
C LEU A 190 3.81 0.86 7.55
N ALA A 191 4.27 1.61 6.56
CA ALA A 191 3.54 2.73 6.02
C ALA A 191 3.43 2.66 4.51
N GLY A 192 2.32 3.17 3.98
CA GLY A 192 2.14 3.28 2.54
C GLY A 192 0.82 3.92 2.17
N ASN A 193 0.71 4.28 0.90
CA ASN A 193 -0.50 4.84 0.33
C ASN A 193 -0.95 4.04 -0.88
N SER A 194 -2.26 3.99 -1.16
CA SER A 194 -2.79 3.28 -2.33
C SER A 194 -2.26 1.84 -2.42
N ALA A 195 -1.62 1.49 -3.52
CA ALA A 195 -1.06 0.17 -3.72
C ALA A 195 0.10 -0.18 -2.75
N GLY A 196 0.77 0.82 -2.16
CA GLY A 196 1.77 0.57 -1.12
C GLY A 196 1.15 0.10 0.19
N ALA A 197 -0.06 0.57 0.52
CA ALA A 197 -0.83 0.06 1.65
C ALA A 197 -1.21 -1.42 1.46
N ASN A 198 -1.47 -1.83 0.20
CA ASN A 198 -1.69 -3.23 -0.15
C ASN A 198 -0.50 -4.11 0.26
N LEU A 199 0.72 -3.68 -0.09
CA LEU A 199 1.95 -4.39 0.29
C LEU A 199 2.18 -4.38 1.81
N ALA A 200 1.85 -3.28 2.50
CA ALA A 200 1.94 -3.19 3.96
C ALA A 200 1.07 -4.25 4.65
N PHE A 201 -0.20 -4.35 4.24
CA PHE A 201 -1.12 -5.34 4.77
C PHE A 201 -0.77 -6.77 4.35
N GLY A 202 -0.33 -6.96 3.10
CA GLY A 202 0.16 -8.26 2.63
C GLY A 202 1.34 -8.75 3.45
N LEU A 203 2.33 -7.89 3.73
CA LEU A 203 3.45 -8.22 4.62
C LEU A 203 2.95 -8.56 6.03
N ALA A 204 2.09 -7.72 6.62
CA ALA A 204 1.56 -7.98 7.96
C ALA A 204 0.82 -9.32 8.03
N LYS A 205 0.00 -9.64 7.01
CA LYS A 205 -0.70 -10.92 6.93
C LYS A 205 0.25 -12.09 6.77
N PHE A 206 1.30 -11.96 5.94
CA PHE A 206 2.35 -12.96 5.85
C PHE A 206 3.00 -13.22 7.23
N LEU A 207 3.37 -12.15 7.95
CA LEU A 207 3.99 -12.26 9.27
C LEU A 207 3.05 -12.93 10.29
N LEU A 208 1.75 -12.63 10.28
CA LEU A 208 0.77 -13.29 11.14
C LEU A 208 0.75 -14.80 10.92
N GLU A 209 0.61 -15.24 9.67
CA GLU A 209 0.57 -16.67 9.36
C GLU A 209 1.91 -17.36 9.58
N PHE A 210 3.02 -16.68 9.28
CA PHE A 210 4.36 -17.20 9.54
C PHE A 210 4.59 -17.45 11.04
N ASN A 211 4.15 -16.54 11.92
CA ASN A 211 4.34 -16.69 13.37
C ASN A 211 3.39 -17.69 14.03
N LYS A 212 2.31 -18.13 13.36
CA LYS A 212 1.42 -19.22 13.85
C LYS A 212 2.05 -20.61 13.71
N ARG A 213 3.16 -20.75 12.99
CA ARG A 213 3.85 -22.03 12.76
C ARG A 213 4.50 -22.54 14.04
N SER A 214 4.67 -23.86 14.15
CA SER A 214 5.40 -24.49 15.26
C SER A 214 6.87 -24.05 15.34
N ASP A 215 7.50 -23.85 14.18
CA ASP A 215 8.83 -23.23 14.06
C ASP A 215 8.76 -22.01 13.11
N PRO A 216 8.60 -20.79 13.67
CA PRO A 216 8.55 -19.54 12.92
C PRO A 216 9.95 -18.93 12.77
N THR A 217 10.92 -19.72 12.30
CA THR A 217 12.27 -19.24 12.01
C THR A 217 12.65 -19.42 10.54
N ILE A 218 13.61 -18.63 10.06
CA ILE A 218 14.26 -18.76 8.74
C ILE A 218 15.78 -18.60 8.88
N LEU A 219 16.54 -19.13 7.92
CA LEU A 219 17.95 -18.77 7.73
C LEU A 219 18.02 -17.50 6.87
N PHE A 220 18.63 -16.45 7.39
CA PHE A 220 18.72 -15.14 6.72
C PHE A 220 20.12 -14.57 6.93
N HIS A 221 20.88 -14.41 5.85
CA HIS A 221 22.29 -13.98 5.91
C HIS A 221 23.13 -14.84 6.87
N GLY A 222 22.97 -16.17 6.79
CA GLY A 222 23.69 -17.13 7.62
C GLY A 222 23.21 -17.22 9.07
N GLN A 223 22.20 -16.44 9.48
CA GLN A 223 21.68 -16.44 10.85
C GLN A 223 20.28 -17.02 10.93
N ARG A 224 20.01 -17.88 11.92
CA ARG A 224 18.65 -18.37 12.18
C ARG A 224 17.88 -17.30 12.96
N VAL A 225 16.87 -16.72 12.33
CA VAL A 225 16.12 -15.57 12.86
C VAL A 225 14.62 -15.83 12.88
N ARG A 226 13.89 -15.07 13.71
CA ARG A 226 12.43 -14.98 13.66
C ARG A 226 12.01 -13.77 12.84
N LEU A 227 10.75 -13.71 12.43
CA LEU A 227 10.18 -12.53 11.77
C LEU A 227 9.00 -12.01 12.60
N PRO A 228 9.26 -11.32 13.74
CA PRO A 228 8.20 -10.75 14.57
C PRO A 228 7.35 -9.73 13.82
N LEU A 229 6.18 -9.39 14.35
CA LEU A 229 5.32 -8.34 13.81
C LEU A 229 5.90 -6.93 14.08
N PRO A 230 5.63 -5.95 13.20
CA PRO A 230 6.04 -4.57 13.38
C PRO A 230 5.26 -3.88 14.52
N GLY A 231 5.70 -2.70 14.96
CA GLY A 231 5.01 -1.90 15.98
C GLY A 231 3.63 -1.36 15.55
N GLY A 232 3.37 -1.27 14.24
CA GLY A 232 2.08 -0.83 13.72
C GLY A 232 2.01 -0.72 12.20
N ILE A 233 0.80 -0.46 11.71
CA ILE A 233 0.51 -0.23 10.29
C ILE A 233 -0.20 1.12 10.15
N ALA A 234 0.36 2.05 9.38
CA ALA A 234 -0.21 3.38 9.19
C ALA A 234 -0.34 3.70 7.69
N VAL A 235 -1.57 3.69 7.18
CA VAL A 235 -1.85 3.74 5.74
C VAL A 235 -2.82 4.85 5.37
N VAL A 236 -2.71 5.34 4.14
CA VAL A 236 -3.63 6.36 3.59
C VAL A 236 -4.15 5.97 2.22
N SER A 237 -5.45 6.14 1.98
CA SER A 237 -6.10 5.84 0.69
C SER A 237 -5.74 4.44 0.19
N GLY A 238 -5.78 3.41 1.05
CA GLY A 238 -5.22 2.09 0.74
C GLY A 238 -5.98 1.33 -0.34
N TRP A 239 -5.28 0.63 -1.23
CA TRP A 239 -5.92 -0.24 -2.22
C TRP A 239 -6.07 -1.67 -1.67
N CYS A 240 -7.09 -1.83 -0.83
CA CYS A 240 -7.30 -3.04 -0.01
C CYS A 240 -8.15 -4.13 -0.70
N ASP A 241 -8.80 -3.82 -1.82
CA ASP A 241 -9.56 -4.75 -2.66
C ASP A 241 -9.04 -4.67 -4.10
N GLN A 242 -8.24 -5.65 -4.52
CA GLN A 242 -7.69 -5.72 -5.89
C GLN A 242 -8.72 -6.23 -6.91
N THR A 243 -9.89 -6.69 -6.45
CA THR A 243 -10.96 -7.10 -7.36
C THR A 243 -11.78 -5.91 -7.82
N ASP A 244 -11.70 -4.76 -7.14
CA ASP A 244 -12.44 -3.52 -7.43
C ASP A 244 -13.97 -3.75 -7.43
N CYS A 245 -14.48 -4.57 -6.50
CA CYS A 245 -15.87 -5.06 -6.55
C CYS A 245 -16.82 -4.40 -5.54
N LEU A 246 -16.29 -3.69 -4.55
CA LEU A 246 -17.07 -3.12 -3.44
C LEU A 246 -17.90 -1.89 -3.87
N PRO A 247 -19.00 -1.55 -3.15
CA PRO A 247 -19.93 -0.50 -3.54
C PRO A 247 -19.28 0.86 -3.85
N SER A 248 -18.28 1.29 -3.09
CA SER A 248 -17.56 2.54 -3.33
C SER A 248 -16.92 2.61 -4.73
N TRP A 249 -16.49 1.48 -5.30
CA TRP A 249 -15.99 1.41 -6.68
C TRP A 249 -17.04 1.72 -7.73
N LEU A 250 -18.30 1.41 -7.44
CA LEU A 250 -19.44 1.56 -8.35
C LEU A 250 -20.29 2.79 -8.04
N ASN A 251 -19.93 3.57 -7.02
CA ASN A 251 -20.67 4.77 -6.64
C ASN A 251 -20.65 5.79 -7.80
N PRO A 252 -21.82 6.18 -8.36
CA PRO A 252 -21.90 7.16 -9.44
C PRO A 252 -21.58 8.59 -8.96
N ASN A 253 -21.68 8.84 -7.66
CA ASN A 253 -21.39 10.13 -7.04
C ASN A 253 -19.94 10.26 -6.57
N ALA A 254 -19.10 9.24 -6.76
CA ALA A 254 -17.69 9.31 -6.39
C ALA A 254 -16.97 10.41 -7.19
N ILE A 255 -16.34 11.34 -6.49
CA ILE A 255 -15.47 12.36 -7.06
C ILE A 255 -14.04 11.91 -6.78
N ASP A 256 -13.46 11.22 -7.77
CA ASP A 256 -12.20 10.52 -7.57
C ASP A 256 -11.24 10.67 -8.77
N ILE A 257 -9.93 10.57 -8.52
CA ILE A 257 -8.88 10.44 -9.53
C ILE A 257 -8.81 9.01 -10.09
N LEU A 258 -9.49 8.06 -9.45
CA LEU A 258 -9.66 6.69 -9.92
C LEU A 258 -11.01 6.50 -10.61
N THR A 259 -11.03 5.57 -11.56
CA THR A 259 -12.25 5.12 -12.26
C THR A 259 -12.54 3.65 -11.91
N PRO A 260 -13.77 3.15 -12.14
CA PRO A 260 -14.11 1.76 -11.83
C PRO A 260 -13.22 0.72 -12.52
N LEU A 261 -12.71 1.07 -13.71
CA LEU A 261 -11.71 0.28 -14.41
C LEU A 261 -10.35 0.96 -14.30
N GLN A 262 -9.30 0.23 -13.94
CA GLN A 262 -7.95 0.81 -13.90
C GLN A 262 -7.51 1.28 -15.29
N PRO A 263 -6.76 2.39 -15.42
CA PRO A 263 -6.34 2.93 -16.72
C PRO A 263 -5.65 1.89 -17.60
N ALA A 264 -4.78 1.05 -17.04
CA ALA A 264 -4.08 -0.02 -17.76
C ALA A 264 -5.01 -1.04 -18.43
N LEU A 265 -6.30 -1.06 -18.07
CA LEU A 265 -7.31 -1.98 -18.60
C LEU A 265 -8.31 -1.27 -19.53
N TRP A 266 -8.17 0.04 -19.77
CA TRP A 266 -9.07 0.76 -20.67
C TRP A 266 -8.89 0.29 -22.13
N PRO A 267 -9.98 0.23 -22.93
CA PRO A 267 -9.90 -0.14 -24.35
C PRO A 267 -8.96 0.72 -25.19
N GLU A 268 -8.77 1.98 -24.81
CA GLU A 268 -7.91 2.96 -25.47
C GLU A 268 -6.50 3.05 -24.88
N PHE A 269 -6.19 2.33 -23.80
CA PHE A 269 -4.88 2.38 -23.17
C PHE A 269 -3.81 1.86 -24.15
N PRO A 270 -2.70 2.59 -24.34
CA PRO A 270 -1.71 2.20 -25.34
C PRO A 270 -0.96 0.94 -24.89
N ALA A 271 -0.94 -0.06 -25.78
CA ALA A 271 -0.12 -1.25 -25.60
C ALA A 271 1.37 -0.95 -25.88
N ASP A 272 2.25 -1.72 -25.26
CA ASP A 272 3.70 -1.68 -25.48
C ASP A 272 4.36 -3.05 -25.27
N SER A 273 5.68 -3.07 -25.16
CA SER A 273 6.49 -4.29 -25.02
C SER A 273 6.28 -5.03 -23.70
N ILE A 274 5.63 -4.42 -22.69
CA ILE A 274 5.44 -5.03 -21.37
C ILE A 274 3.95 -5.21 -21.01
N TRP A 275 3.05 -4.49 -21.67
CA TRP A 275 1.60 -4.59 -21.46
C TRP A 275 0.82 -4.45 -22.79
N PRO A 276 -0.03 -5.42 -23.19
CA PRO A 276 -0.47 -6.58 -22.43
C PRO A 276 0.67 -7.57 -22.26
N SER A 277 0.60 -8.40 -21.22
CA SER A 277 1.57 -9.49 -21.09
C SER A 277 1.39 -10.52 -22.20
N ASN A 278 2.37 -11.42 -22.34
CA ASN A 278 2.28 -12.58 -23.21
C ASN A 278 2.39 -13.88 -22.38
N PRO A 279 1.32 -14.68 -22.23
CA PRO A 279 -0.02 -14.44 -22.74
C PRO A 279 -0.71 -13.24 -22.05
N PRO A 280 -1.72 -12.61 -22.68
CA PRO A 280 -2.50 -11.54 -22.07
C PRO A 280 -3.23 -12.00 -20.81
N ARG A 281 -3.51 -11.06 -19.88
CA ARG A 281 -4.21 -11.35 -18.63
C ARG A 281 -5.10 -10.18 -18.21
N GLU A 282 -5.87 -10.40 -17.16
CA GLU A 282 -6.95 -9.51 -16.71
C GLU A 282 -6.48 -8.35 -15.84
N HIS A 283 -5.31 -8.48 -15.22
CA HIS A 283 -4.80 -7.50 -14.25
C HIS A 283 -3.26 -7.45 -14.25
N PRO A 284 -2.63 -6.25 -14.19
CA PRO A 284 -1.18 -6.14 -14.24
C PRO A 284 -0.48 -6.87 -13.09
N TYR A 285 -1.04 -6.85 -11.88
CA TYR A 285 -0.39 -7.42 -10.69
C TYR A 285 -0.45 -8.95 -10.59
N ALA A 286 -1.57 -9.58 -10.91
CA ALA A 286 -1.79 -11.03 -10.77
C ALA A 286 -2.89 -11.48 -11.74
N ARG A 287 -3.05 -12.79 -11.94
CA ARG A 287 -4.23 -13.31 -12.65
C ARG A 287 -5.49 -13.03 -11.87
N ALA A 288 -6.62 -12.77 -12.57
CA ALA A 288 -7.90 -12.48 -11.92
C ALA A 288 -8.27 -13.53 -10.86
N VAL A 289 -8.05 -14.81 -11.17
CA VAL A 289 -8.38 -15.91 -10.27
C VAL A 289 -7.70 -15.80 -8.91
N ASN A 290 -6.55 -15.12 -8.80
CA ASN A 290 -5.79 -14.96 -7.56
C ASN A 290 -6.10 -13.66 -6.81
N LEU A 291 -6.83 -12.71 -7.39
CA LEU A 291 -6.94 -11.36 -6.82
C LEU A 291 -7.63 -11.34 -5.45
N ASP A 292 -8.42 -12.37 -5.12
CA ASP A 292 -9.10 -12.51 -3.84
C ASP A 292 -8.31 -13.34 -2.80
N HIS A 293 -7.02 -13.62 -3.06
CA HIS A 293 -6.09 -14.22 -2.10
C HIS A 293 -5.74 -13.21 -1.00
N GLU A 294 -5.58 -13.69 0.25
CA GLU A 294 -5.38 -12.84 1.44
C GLU A 294 -4.08 -12.01 1.42
N LEU A 295 -3.04 -12.47 0.71
CA LEU A 295 -1.81 -11.69 0.49
C LEU A 295 -1.86 -10.75 -0.73
N ILE A 296 -2.93 -10.79 -1.53
CA ILE A 296 -3.16 -9.89 -2.67
C ILE A 296 -4.21 -8.83 -2.32
N SER A 297 -5.32 -9.21 -1.70
CA SER A 297 -6.38 -8.30 -1.27
C SER A 297 -6.52 -8.31 0.25
N PRO A 298 -6.07 -7.27 0.97
CA PRO A 298 -6.29 -7.15 2.41
C PRO A 298 -7.75 -7.31 2.85
N ALA A 299 -8.70 -6.85 2.05
CA ALA A 299 -10.14 -7.01 2.31
C ALA A 299 -10.61 -8.48 2.20
N ALA A 300 -9.78 -9.40 1.68
CA ALA A 300 -10.03 -10.84 1.71
C ALA A 300 -9.65 -11.50 3.04
N VAL A 301 -8.89 -10.81 3.91
CA VAL A 301 -8.36 -11.39 5.15
C VAL A 301 -9.47 -11.54 6.18
N ARG A 302 -9.74 -12.79 6.58
CA ARG A 302 -10.74 -13.10 7.61
C ARG A 302 -10.22 -12.89 9.02
N ASP A 303 -8.98 -13.26 9.29
CA ASP A 303 -8.44 -13.30 10.64
C ASP A 303 -7.23 -12.38 10.77
N TRP A 304 -7.41 -11.31 11.53
CA TRP A 304 -6.40 -10.33 11.92
C TRP A 304 -5.96 -10.49 13.38
N THR A 305 -6.34 -11.59 14.06
CA THR A 305 -5.99 -11.81 15.46
C THR A 305 -4.48 -11.75 15.65
N GLY A 306 -4.03 -10.91 16.58
CA GLY A 306 -2.62 -10.67 16.86
C GLY A 306 -1.94 -9.64 15.96
N ALA A 307 -2.66 -9.02 15.00
CA ALA A 307 -2.10 -7.92 14.21
C ALA A 307 -1.73 -6.73 15.11
N PRO A 308 -0.68 -5.95 14.75
CA PRO A 308 -0.35 -4.74 15.48
C PRO A 308 -1.41 -3.65 15.25
N PRO A 309 -1.41 -2.56 16.04
CA PRO A 309 -2.34 -1.45 15.85
C PRO A 309 -2.32 -0.89 14.43
N ILE A 310 -3.50 -0.50 13.94
CA ILE A 310 -3.70 -0.03 12.56
C ILE A 310 -4.30 1.38 12.55
N TRP A 311 -3.66 2.29 11.85
CA TRP A 311 -4.19 3.62 11.56
C TRP A 311 -4.52 3.75 10.07
N PHE A 312 -5.74 4.23 9.79
CA PHE A 312 -6.23 4.53 8.45
C PHE A 312 -6.49 6.03 8.32
N ALA A 313 -6.14 6.59 7.16
CA ALA A 313 -6.78 7.79 6.66
C ALA A 313 -7.36 7.60 5.26
N VAL A 314 -8.61 8.04 5.06
CA VAL A 314 -9.37 7.79 3.82
C VAL A 314 -10.26 9.00 3.54
N GLY A 315 -10.43 9.37 2.29
CA GLY A 315 -11.44 10.34 1.85
C GLY A 315 -12.81 9.69 1.68
N GLU A 316 -13.85 10.46 2.00
CA GLU A 316 -15.25 10.03 1.91
C GLU A 316 -15.65 9.64 0.47
N LEU A 317 -15.09 10.32 -0.54
CA LEU A 317 -15.47 10.15 -1.94
C LEU A 317 -14.52 9.22 -2.71
N GLU A 318 -13.59 8.55 -2.02
CA GLU A 318 -12.67 7.59 -2.61
C GLU A 318 -13.37 6.30 -3.03
N ARG A 319 -13.10 5.83 -4.25
CA ARG A 319 -13.55 4.51 -4.73
C ARG A 319 -12.92 3.37 -3.94
N GLY A 320 -11.73 3.56 -3.41
CA GLY A 320 -11.05 2.58 -2.55
C GLY A 320 -11.54 2.55 -1.10
N ARG A 321 -12.49 3.40 -0.70
CA ARG A 321 -12.93 3.55 0.70
C ARG A 321 -13.37 2.23 1.32
N ASP A 322 -14.28 1.52 0.66
CA ASP A 322 -14.90 0.32 1.22
C ASP A 322 -13.90 -0.81 1.46
N GLY A 323 -12.87 -0.94 0.62
CA GLY A 323 -11.80 -1.91 0.84
C GLY A 323 -11.08 -1.67 2.17
N ASN A 324 -10.80 -0.41 2.51
CA ASN A 324 -10.20 -0.04 3.79
C ASN A 324 -11.18 -0.30 4.94
N ALA A 325 -12.47 0.03 4.75
CA ALA A 325 -13.50 -0.20 5.76
C ALA A 325 -13.67 -1.70 6.09
N VAL A 326 -13.57 -2.61 5.11
CA VAL A 326 -13.57 -4.06 5.35
C VAL A 326 -12.41 -4.45 6.27
N VAL A 327 -11.19 -4.00 5.95
CA VAL A 327 -9.99 -4.33 6.75
C VAL A 327 -10.13 -3.78 8.16
N ALA A 328 -10.54 -2.51 8.31
CA ALA A 328 -10.72 -1.86 9.60
C ALA A 328 -11.77 -2.58 10.47
N SER A 329 -12.95 -2.84 9.91
CA SER A 329 -14.05 -3.53 10.62
C SER A 329 -13.64 -4.93 11.05
N ARG A 330 -12.97 -5.67 10.16
CA ARG A 330 -12.54 -7.04 10.44
C ARG A 330 -11.40 -7.09 11.45
N ALA A 331 -10.43 -6.19 11.36
CA ALA A 331 -9.35 -6.08 12.33
C ALA A 331 -9.89 -5.73 13.73
N ALA A 332 -10.77 -4.72 13.84
CA ALA A 332 -11.40 -4.36 15.10
C ALA A 332 -12.23 -5.53 15.69
N SER A 333 -12.93 -6.28 14.84
CA SER A 333 -13.68 -7.48 15.25
C SER A 333 -12.78 -8.63 15.74
N CYS A 334 -11.51 -8.64 15.34
CA CYS A 334 -10.48 -9.57 15.83
C CYS A 334 -9.73 -9.04 17.07
N GLY A 335 -10.20 -7.93 17.67
CA GLY A 335 -9.57 -7.33 18.86
C GLY A 335 -8.36 -6.45 18.56
N VAL A 336 -8.09 -6.13 17.28
CA VAL A 336 -6.99 -5.23 16.90
C VAL A 336 -7.41 -3.79 17.20
N GLN A 337 -6.50 -3.00 17.78
CA GLN A 337 -6.73 -1.57 17.93
C GLN A 337 -6.71 -0.89 16.55
N VAL A 338 -7.80 -0.21 16.20
CA VAL A 338 -7.94 0.48 14.92
C VAL A 338 -8.31 1.94 15.15
N THR A 339 -7.57 2.84 14.50
CA THR A 339 -7.92 4.26 14.39
C THR A 339 -8.31 4.58 12.95
N TRP A 340 -9.56 4.95 12.73
CA TRP A 340 -10.09 5.35 11.44
C TRP A 340 -10.26 6.87 11.36
N THR A 341 -9.61 7.49 10.37
CA THR A 341 -9.65 8.93 10.10
C THR A 341 -10.24 9.17 8.71
N GLU A 342 -11.49 9.61 8.63
CA GLU A 342 -12.18 9.89 7.38
C GLU A 342 -12.21 11.38 7.07
N TRP A 343 -12.05 11.76 5.80
CA TRP A 343 -12.01 13.17 5.38
C TRP A 343 -13.16 13.47 4.44
N GLN A 344 -14.08 14.31 4.89
CA GLN A 344 -15.26 14.70 4.12
C GLN A 344 -14.86 15.31 2.79
N GLY A 345 -15.53 14.88 1.72
CA GLY A 345 -15.35 15.41 0.37
C GLY A 345 -14.00 15.13 -0.30
N MET A 346 -13.10 14.34 0.31
CA MET A 346 -11.78 14.05 -0.25
C MET A 346 -11.79 12.85 -1.22
N CYS A 347 -10.95 12.94 -2.26
CA CYS A 347 -10.72 11.92 -3.29
C CYS A 347 -9.48 11.06 -3.00
N HIS A 348 -9.17 10.08 -3.87
CA HIS A 348 -8.04 9.17 -3.66
C HIS A 348 -6.72 9.93 -3.70
N GLU A 349 -5.82 9.60 -2.77
CA GLU A 349 -4.54 10.29 -2.58
C GLU A 349 -4.65 11.82 -2.42
N TYR A 350 -5.76 12.32 -1.84
CA TYR A 350 -5.98 13.75 -1.59
C TYR A 350 -4.79 14.44 -0.90
N MET A 351 -4.08 13.73 -0.01
CA MET A 351 -2.90 14.27 0.68
C MET A 351 -1.77 14.71 -0.29
N ILE A 352 -1.74 14.16 -1.49
CA ILE A 352 -0.80 14.50 -2.57
C ILE A 352 -1.49 15.40 -3.61
N VAL A 353 -2.67 15.00 -4.09
CA VAL A 353 -3.29 15.62 -5.26
C VAL A 353 -4.02 16.93 -4.92
N THR A 354 -4.43 17.12 -3.68
CA THR A 354 -5.02 18.37 -3.16
C THR A 354 -4.18 18.98 -2.02
N HIS A 355 -2.84 18.88 -2.14
CA HIS A 355 -1.87 19.30 -1.11
C HIS A 355 -2.02 20.73 -0.55
N GLY A 356 -2.72 21.64 -1.25
CA GLY A 356 -3.02 22.99 -0.77
C GLY A 356 -4.17 23.08 0.24
N LEU A 357 -4.96 22.01 0.41
CA LEU A 357 -6.09 21.96 1.33
C LEU A 357 -5.67 21.59 2.76
N PRO A 358 -6.38 22.09 3.80
CA PRO A 358 -6.03 21.81 5.20
C PRO A 358 -6.07 20.31 5.55
N GLN A 359 -6.95 19.54 4.92
CA GLN A 359 -7.09 18.09 5.07
C GLN A 359 -5.77 17.39 4.76
N ALA A 360 -5.16 17.69 3.61
CA ALA A 360 -3.88 17.11 3.22
C ALA A 360 -2.79 17.38 4.27
N SER A 361 -2.72 18.60 4.79
CA SER A 361 -1.74 18.98 5.80
C SER A 361 -1.98 18.27 7.14
N LYS A 362 -3.23 18.22 7.60
CA LYS A 362 -3.61 17.52 8.84
C LYS A 362 -3.39 16.01 8.73
N THR A 363 -3.67 15.39 7.59
CA THR A 363 -3.39 13.96 7.36
C THR A 363 -1.92 13.63 7.59
N PHE A 364 -0.96 14.43 7.11
CA PHE A 364 0.45 14.19 7.39
C PHE A 364 0.80 14.32 8.87
N MET A 365 0.17 15.27 9.58
CA MET A 365 0.36 15.41 11.03
C MET A 365 -0.16 14.19 11.78
N PHE A 366 -1.36 13.72 11.45
CA PHE A 366 -1.97 12.55 12.09
C PHE A 366 -1.24 11.25 11.72
N TRP A 367 -0.76 11.12 10.49
CA TRP A 367 0.03 9.98 10.06
C TRP A 367 1.34 9.91 10.85
N ALA A 368 2.06 11.03 10.96
CA ALA A 368 3.27 11.11 11.77
C ALA A 368 3.00 10.81 13.25
N ASP A 369 1.89 11.31 13.77
CA ASP A 369 1.49 11.10 15.17
C ASP A 369 1.14 9.64 15.47
N ALA A 370 0.42 8.97 14.55
CA ALA A 370 0.18 7.54 14.62
C ALA A 370 1.48 6.73 14.61
N CYS A 371 2.41 7.05 13.70
CA CYS A 371 3.72 6.39 13.65
C CYS A 371 4.49 6.55 14.98
N LYS A 372 4.54 7.76 15.57
CA LYS A 372 5.23 7.97 16.86
C LYS A 372 4.61 7.14 17.97
N ARG A 373 3.27 7.15 18.10
CA ARG A 373 2.57 6.33 19.12
C ARG A 373 2.87 4.83 18.97
N MET A 374 2.90 4.32 17.74
CA MET A 374 3.24 2.93 17.44
C MET A 374 4.67 2.59 17.83
N ILE A 375 5.64 3.49 17.56
CA ILE A 375 7.06 3.33 17.92
C ILE A 375 7.25 3.38 19.45
N GLU A 376 6.53 4.26 20.13
CA GLU A 376 6.60 4.42 21.59
C GLU A 376 5.90 3.30 22.35
N GLN A 377 5.05 2.53 21.68
CA GLN A 377 4.18 1.54 22.31
C GLN A 377 3.38 2.12 23.49
N SER A 378 3.01 3.39 23.41
CA SER A 378 2.40 4.15 24.52
C SER A 378 1.07 3.53 24.98
N GLU A 379 0.65 3.80 26.22
CA GLU A 379 -0.67 3.40 26.75
C GLU A 379 -1.85 3.86 25.87
N ALA A 380 -1.66 4.86 25.01
CA ALA A 380 -2.65 5.23 23.98
C ALA A 380 -2.91 4.11 22.95
N LEU A 381 -2.01 3.12 22.79
CA LEU A 381 -2.25 1.91 22.01
C LEU A 381 -3.15 0.88 22.73
N GLN A 382 -3.48 1.10 24.00
CA GLN A 382 -4.48 0.35 24.77
C GLN A 382 -5.85 1.06 24.79
N SER A 383 -5.97 2.23 24.16
CA SER A 383 -7.25 2.91 24.00
C SER A 383 -8.20 2.15 23.05
N PRO A 384 -9.52 2.26 23.21
CA PRO A 384 -10.47 1.60 22.32
C PRO A 384 -10.30 2.08 20.88
N SER A 385 -10.71 1.24 19.92
CA SER A 385 -10.77 1.61 18.51
C SER A 385 -11.66 2.85 18.31
N THR A 386 -11.25 3.76 17.44
CA THR A 386 -11.96 5.03 17.19
C THR A 386 -12.24 5.22 15.71
N ALA A 387 -13.43 5.72 15.37
CA ALA A 387 -13.78 6.14 14.02
C ALA A 387 -14.24 7.60 14.01
N VAL A 388 -13.53 8.44 13.27
CA VAL A 388 -13.77 9.90 13.23
C VAL A 388 -13.79 10.39 11.79
N MET A 389 -14.81 11.15 11.45
CA MET A 389 -14.88 11.95 10.23
C MET A 389 -14.46 13.39 10.52
N TYR A 390 -13.66 13.98 9.63
CA TYR A 390 -13.22 15.37 9.68
C TYR A 390 -13.91 16.16 8.58
N LEU A 391 -14.73 17.13 9.00
CA LEU A 391 -15.61 17.90 8.12
C LEU A 391 -14.89 19.07 7.43
N MET A 392 -15.30 19.39 6.21
CA MET A 392 -14.95 20.66 5.58
C MET A 392 -15.64 21.84 6.31
N PRO A 393 -15.08 23.07 6.22
CA PRO A 393 -13.77 23.40 5.66
C PRO A 393 -12.62 23.30 6.67
N ASP A 394 -12.94 23.28 7.96
CA ASP A 394 -11.99 23.52 9.06
C ASP A 394 -11.43 22.23 9.68
N CYS A 395 -11.83 21.07 9.15
CA CYS A 395 -11.45 19.76 9.64
C CYS A 395 -11.87 19.57 11.11
N ASN A 396 -13.13 19.89 11.41
CA ASN A 396 -13.74 19.62 12.71
C ASN A 396 -14.08 18.13 12.80
N ALA A 397 -13.79 17.52 13.95
CA ALA A 397 -13.98 16.10 14.18
C ALA A 397 -15.44 15.80 14.56
N VAL A 398 -16.00 14.75 13.95
CA VAL A 398 -17.30 14.16 14.29
C VAL A 398 -17.11 12.65 14.40
N GLY A 399 -17.57 12.05 15.50
CA GLY A 399 -17.53 10.60 15.67
C GLY A 399 -18.45 9.90 14.67
N ILE A 400 -18.01 8.76 14.13
CA ILE A 400 -18.84 7.92 13.27
C ILE A 400 -19.63 6.97 14.16
N GLU A 401 -20.95 6.99 14.03
CA GLU A 401 -21.88 6.11 14.77
C GLU A 401 -21.57 4.63 14.49
N GLY A 402 -21.77 3.76 15.48
CA GLY A 402 -21.42 2.33 15.40
C GLY A 402 -19.92 2.02 15.59
N GLY A 403 -19.05 3.03 15.43
CA GLY A 403 -17.61 2.87 15.61
C GLY A 403 -16.93 2.12 14.44
N VAL A 404 -15.77 1.51 14.72
CA VAL A 404 -14.95 0.91 13.65
C VAL A 404 -15.57 -0.36 13.08
N GLN A 405 -16.28 -1.15 13.90
CA GLN A 405 -16.87 -2.43 13.51
C GLN A 405 -17.97 -2.28 12.46
N ASP A 406 -18.63 -1.12 12.43
CA ASP A 406 -19.78 -0.83 11.55
C ASP A 406 -19.41 -0.01 10.31
N LEU A 407 -18.11 0.27 10.08
CA LEU A 407 -17.63 1.02 8.90
C LEU A 407 -17.99 0.33 7.58
N MET A 408 -18.04 -1.01 7.59
CA MET A 408 -18.47 -1.82 6.47
C MET A 408 -19.83 -2.49 6.79
N PRO A 409 -20.94 -2.01 6.20
CA PRO A 409 -22.26 -2.58 6.46
C PRO A 409 -22.48 -3.94 5.77
N LEU A 410 -21.64 -4.31 4.79
CA LEU A 410 -21.76 -5.60 4.11
C LEU A 410 -21.20 -6.73 5.00
N PRO A 411 -21.93 -7.85 5.17
CA PRO A 411 -21.37 -9.04 5.79
C PRO A 411 -20.11 -9.50 5.05
N PHE A 412 -19.13 -10.01 5.79
CA PHE A 412 -17.86 -10.44 5.21
C PHE A 412 -18.01 -11.52 4.11
N GLU A 413 -18.96 -12.44 4.26
CA GLU A 413 -19.23 -13.44 3.20
C GLU A 413 -19.77 -12.80 1.91
N SER A 414 -20.52 -11.70 2.01
CA SER A 414 -20.97 -10.93 0.83
C SER A 414 -19.78 -10.27 0.14
N VAL A 415 -18.81 -9.74 0.89
CA VAL A 415 -17.54 -9.22 0.34
C VAL A 415 -16.80 -10.32 -0.44
N ARG A 416 -16.62 -11.51 0.17
CA ARG A 416 -15.97 -12.65 -0.49
C ARG A 416 -16.72 -13.11 -1.74
N LEU A 417 -18.06 -13.10 -1.71
CA LEU A 417 -18.87 -13.44 -2.87
C LEU A 417 -18.69 -12.44 -4.02
N LEU A 418 -18.71 -11.13 -3.73
CA LEU A 418 -18.49 -10.09 -4.74
C LEU A 418 -17.11 -10.22 -5.40
N MET A 419 -16.07 -10.47 -4.61
CA MET A 419 -14.71 -10.71 -5.11
C MET A 419 -14.67 -11.89 -6.10
N ARG A 420 -15.28 -13.03 -5.73
CA ARG A 420 -15.36 -14.21 -6.61
C ARG A 420 -16.14 -13.94 -7.88
N ILE A 421 -17.25 -13.21 -7.80
CA ILE A 421 -18.05 -12.83 -8.97
C ILE A 421 -17.22 -11.96 -9.92
N MET A 422 -16.51 -10.97 -9.37
CA MET A 422 -15.70 -10.05 -10.16
C MET A 422 -14.51 -10.76 -10.80
N ASN A 423 -13.80 -11.62 -10.08
CA ASN A 423 -12.70 -12.41 -10.62
C ASN A 423 -13.13 -13.29 -11.81
N LYS A 424 -14.33 -13.87 -11.77
CA LYS A 424 -14.87 -14.68 -12.88
C LYS A 424 -15.28 -13.85 -14.10
N LYS A 425 -15.63 -12.57 -13.90
CA LYS A 425 -16.14 -11.68 -14.96
C LYS A 425 -15.08 -10.75 -15.54
N ARG A 426 -13.92 -10.63 -14.90
CA ARG A 426 -12.88 -9.69 -15.30
C ARG A 426 -12.36 -10.04 -16.70
N PRO A 427 -12.43 -9.12 -17.67
CA PRO A 427 -12.00 -9.42 -19.03
C PRO A 427 -10.48 -9.50 -19.11
N ILE A 428 -9.97 -10.40 -19.94
CA ILE A 428 -8.57 -10.39 -20.37
C ILE A 428 -8.35 -9.14 -21.22
N TRP A 429 -7.36 -8.32 -20.87
CA TRP A 429 -7.01 -7.16 -21.66
C TRP A 429 -5.97 -7.54 -22.72
N THR A 430 -6.32 -7.43 -23.99
CA THR A 430 -5.50 -7.88 -25.13
C THR A 430 -4.85 -6.73 -25.90
N GLY A 431 -4.75 -5.53 -25.30
CA GLY A 431 -4.30 -4.33 -25.98
C GLY A 431 -5.42 -3.52 -26.63
N ALA A 432 -5.11 -2.27 -26.99
CA ALA A 432 -6.06 -1.39 -27.66
C ALA A 432 -6.55 -2.01 -28.99
N ARG A 433 -7.86 -2.05 -29.18
CA ARG A 433 -8.44 -2.47 -30.46
C ARG A 433 -8.08 -1.42 -31.51
N SER A 434 -7.41 -1.82 -32.59
CA SER A 434 -7.19 -0.91 -33.71
C SER A 434 -8.55 -0.39 -34.20
N ARG A 435 -8.68 0.92 -34.41
CA ARG A 435 -9.90 1.56 -34.94
C ARG A 435 -10.34 1.04 -36.33
N LYS A 436 -9.67 0.03 -36.91
CA LYS A 436 -9.94 -0.49 -38.25
C LYS A 436 -11.01 -1.59 -38.32
N SER A 437 -11.52 -2.14 -37.22
CA SER A 437 -12.49 -3.25 -37.29
C SER A 437 -13.97 -2.87 -37.05
N SER A 438 -14.32 -1.60 -36.88
CA SER A 438 -15.71 -1.19 -36.61
C SER A 438 -16.55 -0.88 -37.87
N LYS A 439 -16.14 -1.36 -39.05
CA LYS A 439 -16.92 -1.20 -40.30
C LYS A 439 -17.65 -2.45 -40.78
N GLU A 440 -17.48 -3.61 -40.15
CA GLU A 440 -18.05 -4.88 -40.64
C GLU A 440 -19.15 -5.51 -39.79
N THR A 441 -19.79 -4.76 -38.88
CA THR A 441 -21.00 -5.27 -38.22
C THR A 441 -21.99 -4.15 -37.92
N ARG A 442 -22.52 -3.57 -39.01
CA ARG A 442 -23.86 -3.00 -39.03
C ARG A 442 -24.60 -3.66 -40.18
N LEU A 443 -25.25 -4.77 -39.89
CA LEU A 443 -26.48 -5.26 -40.53
C LEU A 443 -27.27 -6.03 -39.46
#